data_AF-A0A6B3I3V5-F1
#
_entry.id   AF-A0A6B3I3V5-F1
#
_cell.length_a   1.000
_cell.length_b   1.000
_cell.length_c   1.000
_cell.angle_alpha   90.00
_cell.angle_beta   90.00
_cell.angle_gamma   90.00
#
_symmetry.space_group_name_H-M   'P 1'
#
loop_
_entity.id
_entity.type
_entity.pdbx_description
1 polymer ?
#
loop_
_entity_poly.entity_id
_entity_poly.type
_entity_poly.pdbx_seq_one_letter_code
_entity_poly.pdbx_strand_id
1 'polypeptide(L)'
;SAEEGRAPLTVPIWYQYEPGGDIWIMTGRDSRKGRLIAAAGRFSLMVDRVEPTVRYVSVEGPVVATRPATREQLVEVSSRYLPA
;
A
#
# COMPACT_ATOMS: atom_id res chain seq x y z
N SER A 1 -7.50 4.99 4.29
CA SER A 1 -8.12 6.19 4.89
C SER A 1 -9.61 5.98 5.00
N ALA A 2 -10.23 6.50 6.05
CA ALA A 2 -11.67 6.36 6.27
C ALA A 2 -12.46 7.45 5.52
N GLU A 3 -13.72 7.15 5.24
CA GLU A 3 -14.73 8.13 4.85
C GLU A 3 -15.35 8.72 6.11
N GLU A 4 -15.86 9.95 6.05
CA GLU A 4 -16.55 10.55 7.19
C GLU A 4 -17.72 9.67 7.66
N GLY A 5 -17.82 9.47 8.98
CA GLY A 5 -18.81 8.59 9.59
C GLY A 5 -18.57 7.09 9.40
N ARG A 6 -17.41 6.66 8.86
CA ARG A 6 -17.04 5.24 8.73
C ARG A 6 -15.69 4.93 9.37
N ALA A 7 -15.50 3.68 9.80
CA ALA A 7 -14.19 3.18 10.19
C ALA A 7 -13.25 3.05 8.95
N PRO A 8 -11.92 3.14 9.12
CA PRO A 8 -10.97 2.84 8.06
C PRO A 8 -11.14 1.41 7.53
N LEU A 9 -11.05 1.25 6.21
CA LEU A 9 -11.05 -0.06 5.56
C LEU A 9 -9.61 -0.54 5.39
N THR A 10 -9.28 -1.68 6.02
CA THR A 10 -8.02 -2.42 5.79
C THR A 10 -8.28 -3.54 4.81
N VAL A 11 -7.54 -3.59 3.72
CA VAL A 11 -7.65 -4.61 2.67
C VAL A 11 -6.26 -5.14 2.27
N PRO A 12 -6.15 -6.42 1.90
CA PRO A 12 -4.91 -6.95 1.34
C PRO A 12 -4.51 -6.19 0.08
N ILE A 13 -3.22 -5.90 -0.05
CA ILE A 13 -2.63 -5.24 -1.20
C ILE A 13 -1.16 -5.65 -1.34
N TRP A 14 -0.69 -5.82 -2.57
CA TRP A 14 0.74 -5.91 -2.84
C TRP A 14 1.39 -4.53 -2.64
N TYR A 15 2.55 -4.53 -2.01
CA TYR A 15 3.34 -3.34 -1.74
C TYR A 15 4.80 -3.62 -2.10
N GLN A 16 5.58 -2.55 -2.22
CA GLN A 16 7.02 -2.63 -2.38
C GLN A 16 7.71 -1.64 -1.45
N TYR A 17 8.87 -2.06 -0.97
CA TYR A 17 9.71 -1.29 -0.05
C TYR A 17 11.13 -1.84 -0.10
N GLU A 18 12.10 -0.92 -0.17
CA GLU A 18 13.52 -1.17 0.05
C GLU A 18 14.00 -0.35 1.25
N PRO A 19 14.94 -0.87 2.08
CA PRO A 19 15.43 -0.16 3.25
C PRO A 19 15.87 1.28 2.97
N GLY A 20 15.26 2.24 3.67
CA GLY A 20 15.54 3.68 3.50
C GLY A 20 14.80 4.36 2.36
N GLY A 21 14.04 3.61 1.55
CA GLY A 21 13.17 4.15 0.50
C GLY A 21 11.73 4.39 0.96
N ASP A 22 10.93 4.93 0.05
CA ASP A 22 9.48 5.11 0.26
C ASP A 22 8.72 3.80 0.03
N ILE A 23 7.70 3.57 0.85
CA ILE A 23 6.73 2.49 0.62
C ILE A 23 5.81 2.90 -0.52
N TRP A 24 5.58 2.00 -1.47
CA TRP A 24 4.62 2.24 -2.54
C TRP A 24 3.69 1.05 -2.80
N ILE A 25 2.51 1.39 -3.32
CA ILE A 25 1.44 0.45 -3.69
C ILE A 25 0.91 0.80 -5.08
N MET A 26 0.30 -0.18 -5.74
CA MET A 26 -0.48 0.06 -6.96
C MET A 26 -1.98 -0.01 -6.66
N THR A 27 -2.71 0.99 -7.12
CA THR A 27 -4.17 1.02 -7.03
C THR A 27 -4.76 1.76 -8.22
N GLY A 28 -5.99 1.40 -8.62
CA GLY A 28 -6.71 2.14 -9.64
C GLY A 28 -6.94 3.59 -9.20
N ARG A 29 -6.62 4.55 -10.07
CA ARG A 29 -6.72 6.00 -9.82
C ARG A 29 -8.11 6.39 -9.29
N ASP A 30 -9.15 5.92 -9.96
CA ASP A 30 -10.55 6.28 -9.66
C ASP A 30 -11.24 5.29 -8.71
N SER A 31 -10.50 4.28 -8.22
CA SER A 31 -11.00 3.37 -7.20
C SER A 31 -11.37 4.14 -5.93
N ARG A 32 -12.31 3.61 -5.15
CA ARG A 32 -12.68 4.18 -3.84
C ARG A 32 -11.46 4.35 -2.94
N LYS A 33 -10.55 3.37 -2.92
CA LYS A 33 -9.27 3.41 -2.20
C LYS A 33 -8.39 4.57 -2.67
N GLY A 34 -8.21 4.73 -3.99
CA GLY A 34 -7.41 5.80 -4.58
C GLY A 34 -7.94 7.20 -4.23
N ARG A 35 -9.25 7.41 -4.37
CA ARG A 35 -9.90 8.68 -4.01
C ARG A 35 -9.77 9.02 -2.52
N LEU A 36 -9.96 8.05 -1.63
CA LEU A 36 -9.83 8.27 -0.18
C LEU A 36 -8.39 8.56 0.25
N ILE A 37 -7.40 7.91 -0.36
CA ILE A 37 -5.98 8.20 -0.10
C ILE A 37 -5.63 9.61 -0.58
N ALA A 38 -6.06 9.98 -1.79
CA ALA A 38 -5.81 11.31 -2.34
C ALA A 38 -6.45 12.42 -1.50
N ALA A 39 -7.70 12.23 -1.05
CA ALA A 39 -8.39 13.19 -0.18
C ALA A 39 -7.73 13.32 1.20
N ALA A 40 -7.25 12.21 1.78
CA ALA A 40 -6.62 12.22 3.10
C ALA A 40 -5.15 12.69 3.08
N GLY A 41 -4.45 12.57 1.94
CA GLY A 41 -3.02 12.88 1.80
C GLY A 41 -2.09 11.97 2.61
N ARG A 42 -2.60 10.88 3.19
CA ARG A 42 -1.88 9.93 4.03
C ARG A 42 -2.59 8.59 4.06
N PHE A 43 -1.87 7.53 4.41
CA PHE A 43 -2.46 6.22 4.68
C PHE A 43 -1.59 5.41 5.64
N SER A 44 -2.17 4.33 6.17
CA SER A 44 -1.48 3.33 6.97
C SER A 44 -1.30 2.02 6.20
N LEU A 45 -0.19 1.33 6.42
CA LEU A 45 0.07 -0.03 5.93
C LEU A 45 0.41 -0.93 7.13
N MET A 46 -0.18 -2.12 7.14
CA MET A 46 0.15 -3.16 8.11
C MET A 46 0.72 -4.35 7.36
N VAL A 47 1.81 -4.89 7.89
CA VAL A 47 2.41 -6.14 7.41
C VAL A 47 2.61 -7.05 8.62
N ASP A 48 2.17 -8.29 8.48
CA ASP A 48 2.34 -9.33 9.47
C ASP A 48 3.07 -10.55 8.90
N ARG A 49 3.57 -11.36 9.83
CA ARG A 49 3.98 -12.74 9.60
C ARG A 49 3.42 -13.58 10.74
N VAL A 50 3.07 -14.82 10.45
CA VAL A 50 2.53 -15.75 11.46
C VAL A 50 3.57 -16.77 11.94
N GLU A 51 4.62 -17.03 11.15
CA GLU A 51 5.68 -17.98 11.46
C GLU A 51 7.06 -17.32 11.56
N PRO A 52 7.96 -17.79 12.47
CA PRO A 52 7.70 -18.80 13.51
C PRO A 52 6.91 -18.26 14.72
N THR A 53 6.67 -16.94 14.77
CA THR A 53 5.87 -16.27 15.78
C THR A 53 5.12 -15.12 15.13
N VAL A 54 3.90 -14.86 15.61
CA VAL A 54 3.11 -13.70 15.15
C VAL A 54 3.89 -12.43 15.43
N ARG A 55 4.18 -11.69 14.36
CA ARG A 55 4.77 -10.34 14.43
C ARG A 55 4.06 -9.47 13.43
N TYR A 56 3.84 -8.22 13.79
CA TYR A 56 3.28 -7.23 12.89
C TYR A 56 4.03 -5.91 13.03
N VAL A 57 3.96 -5.12 11.98
CA VAL A 57 4.32 -3.71 11.97
C VAL A 57 3.17 -2.93 11.35
N SER A 58 2.82 -1.80 11.96
CA SER A 58 1.93 -0.81 11.37
C SER A 58 2.73 0.47 11.19
N VAL A 59 2.67 1.02 9.98
CA VAL A 59 3.27 2.30 9.65
C VAL A 59 2.19 3.22 9.10
N GLU A 60 2.33 4.51 9.36
CA GLU A 60 1.48 5.55 8.81
C GLU A 60 2.35 6.71 8.37
N GLY A 61 2.00 7.32 7.24
CA GLY A 61 2.76 8.44 6.72
C GLY A 61 2.04 9.21 5.62
N PRO A 62 2.57 10.40 5.25
CA PRO A 62 2.04 11.20 4.17
C PRO A 62 2.25 10.50 2.82
N VAL A 63 1.36 10.80 1.87
CA VAL A 63 1.57 10.45 0.45
C VAL A 63 2.50 11.50 -0.14
N VAL A 64 3.75 11.12 -0.40
CA VAL A 64 4.76 12.02 -0.96
C VAL A 64 4.67 12.16 -2.49
N ALA A 65 4.10 11.16 -3.17
CA ALA A 65 3.92 11.16 -4.62
C ALA A 65 2.75 10.29 -5.07
N THR A 66 2.12 10.64 -6.18
CA THR A 66 1.17 9.79 -6.92
C THR A 66 1.41 9.98 -8.41
N ARG A 67 1.70 8.88 -9.12
CA ARG A 67 2.04 8.90 -10.55
C ARG A 67 1.48 7.68 -11.27
N PRO A 68 1.24 7.76 -12.60
CA PRO A 68 0.95 6.59 -13.40
C PRO A 68 2.06 5.54 -13.24
N ALA A 69 1.66 4.28 -13.05
CA ALA A 69 2.61 3.18 -12.97
C ALA A 69 3.11 2.80 -14.37
N THR A 70 4.38 2.42 -14.46
CA THR A 70 4.96 1.88 -15.70
C THR A 70 4.83 0.37 -15.76
N ARG A 71 5.12 -0.22 -16.93
CA ARG A 71 5.15 -1.68 -17.10
C ARG A 71 6.24 -2.33 -16.25
N GLU A 72 7.37 -1.67 -16.11
CA GLU A 72 8.52 -2.14 -15.33
C GLU A 72 8.14 -2.27 -13.86
N GLN A 73 7.41 -1.29 -13.31
CA GLN A 73 6.93 -1.34 -11.94
C GLN A 73 5.86 -2.42 -11.72
N LEU A 74 4.98 -2.62 -12.72
CA LEU A 74 4.02 -3.73 -12.68
C LEU A 74 4.74 -5.07 -12.57
N VAL A 75 5.81 -5.28 -13.35
CA VAL A 75 6.63 -6.49 -13.29
C VAL A 75 7.34 -6.57 -11.93
N GLU A 76 8.01 -5.51 -11.50
CA GLU A 76 8.76 -5.45 -10.24
C GLU A 76 7.89 -5.87 -9.04
N VAL A 77 6.72 -5.26 -8.87
CA VAL A 77 5.85 -5.61 -7.74
C VAL A 77 5.29 -7.02 -7.90
N SER A 78 4.94 -7.45 -9.11
CA SER A 78 4.37 -8.79 -9.33
C SER A 78 5.39 -9.88 -9.03
N SER A 79 6.66 -9.71 -9.44
CA SER A 79 7.74 -10.67 -9.19
C SER A 79 8.06 -10.88 -7.71
N ARG A 80 7.68 -9.93 -6.83
CA ARG A 80 7.78 -10.10 -5.38
C ARG A 80 6.78 -11.12 -4.82
N TYR A 81 5.62 -11.28 -5.45
CA TYR A 81 4.50 -12.09 -4.94
C TYR A 81 4.18 -13.32 -5.81
N LEU A 82 4.56 -13.30 -7.08
CA LEU A 82 4.37 -14.39 -8.03
C LEU A 82 5.74 -15.01 -8.34
N PRO A 83 6.11 -16.15 -7.72
CA PRO A 83 7.29 -16.89 -8.13
C PRO A 83 7.15 -17.39 -9.58
N ALA A 84 8.29 -17.57 -10.25
CA ALA A 84 8.38 -18.05 -11.64
C ALA A 84 7.90 -19.50 -11.79
#